data_AF-A0A2E4WUA0-F1
#
_entry.id   AF-A0A2E4WUA0-F1
#
_cell.length_a   1.000
_cell.length_b   1.000
_cell.length_c   1.000
_cell.angle_alpha   90.00
_cell.angle_beta   90.00
_cell.angle_gamma   90.00
#
_symmetry.space_group_name_H-M   'P 1'
#
loop_
_entity.id
_entity.type
_entity.pdbx_description
1 polymer ?
#
loop_
_entity_poly.entity_id
_entity_poly.type
_entity_poly.pdbx_seq_one_letter_code
_entity_poly.pdbx_strand_id
1 'polypeptide(L)'
;MHMTGFGFRRRISNKTSEPTKTDDIGTKVKLGNLLKRARDYGVSTGPLKPIEALMTVGQNEWTWQVVDRDVLDKLSHRLVFQSDAGLRREILMTEGLDTAMGAASMIVELDGGCVLIETLEP
;
A
#
# COMPACT_ATOMS: atom_id res chain seq x y z
N MET A 1 11.94 3.92 -31.45
CA MET A 1 12.35 4.02 -30.02
C MET A 1 11.48 3.05 -29.23
N HIS A 2 12.09 1.99 -28.69
CA HIS A 2 11.39 1.01 -27.85
C HIS A 2 11.22 1.64 -26.45
N MET A 3 9.98 1.89 -26.02
CA MET A 3 9.70 2.15 -24.61
C MET A 3 10.01 0.87 -23.85
N THR A 4 11.16 0.83 -23.17
CA THR A 4 11.45 -0.18 -22.15
C THR A 4 10.37 -0.07 -21.08
N GLY A 5 9.47 -1.04 -21.03
CA GLY A 5 8.42 -1.10 -20.03
C GLY A 5 9.05 -1.13 -18.64
N PHE A 6 9.00 0.00 -17.94
CA PHE A 6 9.05 0.02 -16.49
C PHE A 6 7.82 -0.74 -16.02
N GLY A 7 7.95 -2.06 -15.89
CA GLY A 7 6.95 -2.88 -15.25
C GLY A 7 6.86 -2.38 -13.82
N PHE A 8 5.87 -1.54 -13.52
CA PHE A 8 5.48 -1.24 -12.16
C PHE A 8 5.22 -2.59 -11.48
N ARG A 9 6.20 -3.08 -10.72
CA ARG A 9 6.10 -4.34 -10.00
C ARG A 9 5.12 -4.08 -8.86
N ARG A 10 3.84 -4.27 -9.14
CA ARG A 10 2.76 -4.04 -8.18
C ARG A 10 3.08 -4.83 -6.92
N ARG A 11 3.12 -4.14 -5.77
CA ARG A 11 3.28 -4.77 -4.44
C ARG A 11 1.95 -5.35 -3.93
N ILE A 12 1.06 -5.71 -4.86
CA ILE A 12 -0.29 -6.22 -4.62
C ILE A 12 -0.28 -7.68 -5.06
N SER A 13 -0.81 -8.56 -4.22
CA SER A 13 -0.95 -9.96 -4.59
C SER A 13 -1.98 -10.13 -5.72
N ASN A 14 -1.65 -10.94 -6.72
CA ASN A 14 -2.60 -11.36 -7.76
C ASN A 14 -3.50 -12.52 -7.30
N LYS A 15 -3.32 -13.00 -6.06
CA LYS A 15 -4.11 -14.08 -5.47
C LYS A 15 -4.74 -13.57 -4.19
N THR A 16 -6.04 -13.79 -4.08
CA THR A 16 -6.77 -13.57 -2.84
C THR A 16 -6.26 -14.52 -1.76
N SER A 17 -6.12 -14.03 -0.53
CA SER A 17 -5.78 -14.88 0.61
C SER A 17 -6.52 -14.46 1.86
N GLU A 18 -6.98 -15.45 2.61
CA GLU A 18 -7.62 -15.21 3.90
C GLU A 18 -6.64 -14.61 4.92
N PRO A 19 -7.11 -13.69 5.79
CA PRO A 19 -6.30 -13.19 6.90
C PRO A 19 -5.83 -14.34 7.79
N THR A 20 -4.55 -14.32 8.15
CA THR A 20 -4.00 -15.28 9.12
C THR A 20 -4.01 -14.67 10.51
N LYS A 21 -4.53 -15.39 11.49
CA LYS A 21 -4.46 -14.99 12.91
C LYS A 21 -3.29 -15.67 13.62
N THR A 22 -2.60 -14.95 14.50
CA THR A 22 -1.52 -15.49 15.34
C THR A 22 -1.62 -14.97 16.76
N ASP A 23 -1.19 -15.78 17.72
CA ASP A 23 -0.93 -15.35 19.10
C ASP A 23 0.39 -14.58 19.20
N ASP A 24 0.81 -14.21 20.41
CA ASP A 24 2.05 -13.47 20.64
C ASP A 24 3.31 -14.20 20.15
N ILE A 25 3.35 -15.53 20.29
CA ILE A 25 4.51 -16.34 19.87
C ILE A 25 4.55 -16.39 18.34
N GLY A 26 3.43 -16.73 17.70
CA GLY A 26 3.30 -16.77 16.24
C GLY A 26 3.59 -15.42 15.60
N THR A 27 3.21 -14.32 16.26
CA THR A 27 3.49 -12.96 15.82
C THR A 27 4.98 -12.66 15.82
N LYS A 28 5.70 -12.99 16.90
CA LYS A 28 7.17 -12.79 16.97
C LYS A 28 7.89 -13.55 15.86
N VAL A 29 7.48 -14.80 15.59
CA VAL A 29 8.04 -15.61 14.51
C VAL A 29 7.76 -14.99 13.14
N LYS A 30 6.49 -14.61 12.89
CA LYS A 30 6.08 -14.02 11.61
C LYS A 30 6.78 -12.69 11.35
N LEU A 31 6.84 -11.80 12.35
CA LEU A 31 7.56 -10.54 12.27
C LEU A 31 9.06 -10.75 12.04
N GLY A 32 9.69 -11.70 12.74
CA GLY A 32 11.09 -12.05 12.52
C GLY A 32 11.38 -12.46 11.08
N ASN A 33 10.49 -13.27 10.48
CA ASN A 33 10.58 -13.67 9.07
C ASN A 33 10.40 -12.48 8.11
N LEU A 34 9.48 -11.55 8.41
CA LEU A 34 9.30 -10.32 7.62
C LEU A 34 10.56 -9.45 7.64
N LEU A 35 11.12 -9.23 8.83
CA LEU A 35 12.34 -8.45 9.00
C LEU A 35 13.53 -9.10 8.30
N LYS A 36 13.66 -10.42 8.38
CA LYS A 36 14.70 -11.17 7.66
C LYS A 36 14.55 -10.97 6.14
N ARG A 37 13.35 -11.19 5.59
CA ARG A 37 13.10 -10.95 4.15
C ARG A 37 13.41 -9.51 3.75
N ALA A 38 13.02 -8.53 4.55
CA ALA A 38 13.29 -7.11 4.27
C ALA A 38 14.79 -6.81 4.28
N ARG A 39 15.57 -7.41 5.19
CA ARG A 39 17.03 -7.30 5.21
C ARG A 39 17.64 -7.97 3.98
N ASP A 40 17.28 -9.22 3.70
CA ASP A 40 17.80 -9.99 2.56
C ASP A 40 17.52 -9.28 1.22
N TYR A 41 16.32 -8.69 1.06
CA TYR A 41 15.99 -7.88 -0.12
C TYR A 41 16.65 -6.50 -0.11
N GLY A 42 16.76 -5.85 1.04
CA GLY A 42 17.41 -4.54 1.20
C GLY A 42 18.90 -4.56 0.86
N VAL A 43 19.61 -5.66 1.14
CA VAL A 43 21.00 -5.88 0.70
C VAL A 43 21.14 -5.77 -0.82
N SER A 44 20.10 -6.12 -1.59
CA SER A 44 20.10 -5.99 -3.06
C SER A 44 19.71 -4.60 -3.59
N THR A 45 19.16 -3.70 -2.75
CA THR A 45 18.57 -2.41 -3.19
C THR A 45 19.09 -1.16 -2.44
N GLY A 46 20.05 -1.31 -1.52
CA GLY A 46 20.67 -0.21 -0.77
C GLY A 46 20.05 -0.02 0.63
N PRO A 47 20.69 0.79 1.50
CA PRO A 47 20.35 0.83 2.94
C PRO A 47 18.95 1.41 3.17
N LEU A 48 18.04 0.57 3.67
CA LEU A 48 16.68 0.98 4.07
C LEU A 48 16.73 1.64 5.45
N LYS A 49 16.22 2.88 5.56
CA LYS A 49 15.84 3.45 6.85
C LYS A 49 14.70 2.60 7.43
N PRO A 50 14.82 2.06 8.65
CA PRO A 50 13.71 1.38 9.30
C PRO A 50 12.55 2.37 9.46
N ILE A 51 11.37 2.00 8.98
CA ILE A 51 10.11 2.68 9.29
C ILE A 51 9.43 1.84 10.37
N GLU A 52 9.10 2.47 11.49
CA GLU A 52 8.36 1.82 12.57
C GLU A 52 6.95 1.49 12.08
N ALA A 53 6.56 0.22 12.16
CA ALA A 53 5.19 -0.18 11.88
C ALA A 53 4.33 0.19 13.09
N LEU A 54 3.37 1.09 12.90
CA LEU A 54 2.34 1.38 13.90
C LEU A 54 1.43 0.15 14.00
N MET A 55 1.28 -0.42 15.19
CA MET A 55 0.41 -1.58 15.42
C MET A 55 -0.50 -1.31 16.62
N THR A 56 -1.82 -1.34 16.39
CA THR A 56 -2.83 -1.20 17.45
C THR A 56 -3.19 -2.57 18.02
N VAL A 57 -3.10 -2.70 19.34
CA VAL A 57 -3.34 -3.92 20.12
C VAL A 57 -4.83 -4.09 20.43
N GLY A 58 -5.41 -5.19 19.96
CA GLY A 58 -6.73 -5.67 20.39
C GLY A 58 -6.65 -7.14 20.77
N GLN A 59 -6.93 -7.45 22.04
CA GLN A 59 -7.19 -8.80 22.60
C GLN A 59 -6.27 -9.94 22.13
N ASN A 60 -4.99 -9.99 22.58
CA ASN A 60 -4.04 -11.12 22.48
C ASN A 60 -3.90 -11.86 21.12
N GLU A 61 -4.46 -11.33 20.04
CA GLU A 61 -4.55 -11.96 18.73
C GLU A 61 -4.17 -10.95 17.65
N TRP A 62 -3.32 -11.39 16.72
CA TRP A 62 -2.79 -10.58 15.65
C TRP A 62 -3.34 -11.07 14.32
N THR A 63 -4.00 -10.20 13.57
CA THR A 63 -4.50 -10.52 12.23
C THR A 63 -3.53 -9.99 11.18
N TRP A 64 -3.13 -10.85 10.26
CA TRP A 64 -2.23 -10.55 9.16
C TRP A 64 -2.95 -10.72 7.84
N GLN A 65 -3.06 -9.66 7.06
CA GLN A 65 -3.72 -9.70 5.75
C GLN A 65 -2.70 -9.37 4.65
N VAL A 66 -2.70 -10.18 3.59
CA VAL A 66 -2.00 -9.81 2.36
C VAL A 66 -2.88 -8.86 1.58
N VAL A 67 -2.30 -7.76 1.10
CA VAL A 67 -3.03 -6.82 0.24
C VAL A 67 -3.16 -7.43 -1.15
N ASP A 68 -4.37 -7.82 -1.49
CA ASP A 68 -4.82 -8.19 -2.82
C ASP A 68 -5.86 -7.18 -3.35
N ARG A 69 -6.43 -7.44 -4.52
CA ARG A 69 -7.42 -6.54 -5.12
C ARG A 69 -8.71 -6.46 -4.31
N ASP A 70 -9.18 -7.58 -3.79
CA ASP A 70 -10.43 -7.64 -3.01
C ASP A 70 -10.30 -6.84 -1.70
N VAL A 71 -9.11 -6.83 -1.10
CA VAL A 71 -8.80 -5.98 0.05
C VAL A 71 -8.84 -4.50 -0.33
N LEU A 72 -8.19 -4.12 -1.43
CA LEU A 72 -8.19 -2.73 -1.89
C LEU A 72 -9.59 -2.25 -2.27
N ASP A 73 -10.44 -3.10 -2.83
CA ASP A 73 -11.81 -2.72 -3.20
C ASP A 73 -12.72 -2.47 -1.99
N LYS A 74 -12.38 -3.02 -0.81
CA LYS A 74 -13.13 -2.80 0.44
C LYS A 74 -12.70 -1.55 1.20
N LEU A 75 -11.51 -1.02 0.92
CA LEU A 75 -10.97 0.13 1.62
C LEU A 75 -11.43 1.43 0.95
N SER A 76 -11.51 2.49 1.75
CA SER A 76 -11.68 3.84 1.21
C SER A 76 -10.34 4.34 0.67
N HIS A 77 -10.40 5.12 -0.40
CA HIS A 77 -9.22 5.70 -1.03
C HIS A 77 -9.38 7.21 -1.09
N ARG A 78 -8.36 7.94 -0.66
CA ARG A 78 -8.31 9.40 -0.84
C ARG A 78 -7.38 9.75 -2.00
N LEU A 79 -7.82 10.71 -2.80
CA LEU A 79 -7.02 11.29 -3.87
C LEU A 79 -6.35 12.56 -3.34
N VAL A 80 -5.03 12.62 -3.47
CA VAL A 80 -4.20 13.74 -3.01
C VAL A 80 -3.49 14.35 -4.20
N PHE A 81 -3.66 15.65 -4.39
CA PHE A 81 -2.80 16.43 -5.26
C PHE A 81 -1.50 16.75 -4.54
N GLN A 82 -0.37 16.49 -5.18
CA GLN A 82 0.93 16.93 -4.72
C GLN A 82 1.49 17.97 -5.69
N SER A 83 1.63 19.22 -5.23
CA SER A 83 2.26 20.26 -6.03
C SER A 83 3.78 20.12 -6.05
N ASP A 84 4.43 20.77 -7.01
CA ASP A 84 5.89 20.81 -7.14
C ASP A 84 6.59 21.42 -5.90
N ALA A 85 5.87 22.25 -5.14
CA ALA A 85 6.33 22.82 -3.87
C ALA A 85 6.20 21.85 -2.68
N GLY A 86 5.75 20.61 -2.91
CA GLY A 86 5.57 19.58 -1.89
C GLY A 86 4.29 19.71 -1.07
N LEU A 87 3.41 20.66 -1.39
CA LEU A 87 2.12 20.81 -0.72
C LEU A 87 1.18 19.68 -1.12
N ARG A 88 0.59 19.04 -0.11
CA ARG A 88 -0.39 17.96 -0.26
C ARG A 88 -1.78 18.49 0.01
N ARG A 89 -2.68 18.32 -0.95
CA ARG A 89 -4.09 18.70 -0.82
C ARG A 89 -4.98 17.51 -1.13
N GLU A 90 -5.84 17.14 -0.20
CA GLU A 90 -6.89 16.17 -0.46
C GLU A 90 -7.94 16.75 -1.40
N ILE A 91 -8.32 15.98 -2.42
CA ILE A 91 -9.32 16.37 -3.42
C ILE A 91 -10.66 15.75 -3.06
N LEU A 92 -10.68 14.42 -2.92
CA LEU A 92 -11.88 13.63 -2.70
C LEU A 92 -11.53 12.27 -2.09
N MET A 93 -12.57 11.59 -1.60
CA MET A 93 -12.51 10.22 -1.12
C MET A 93 -13.47 9.34 -1.94
N THR A 94 -13.07 8.11 -2.25
CA THR A 94 -13.87 7.13 -2.98
C THR A 94 -13.95 5.82 -2.22
N GLU A 95 -15.05 5.09 -2.41
CA GLU A 95 -15.14 3.68 -2.05
C GLU A 95 -14.58 2.83 -3.20
N GLY A 96 -13.67 1.91 -2.86
CA GLY A 96 -13.07 0.97 -3.80
C GLY A 96 -12.02 1.57 -4.74
N LEU A 97 -11.10 0.70 -5.19
CA LEU A 97 -9.90 1.10 -5.93
C LEU A 97 -10.25 1.51 -7.36
N ASP A 98 -11.16 0.80 -8.03
CA ASP A 98 -11.50 1.07 -9.42
C ASP A 98 -12.10 2.49 -9.59
N THR A 99 -12.93 2.93 -8.64
CA THR A 99 -13.47 4.29 -8.59
C THR A 99 -12.36 5.32 -8.40
N ALA A 100 -11.42 5.05 -7.49
CA ALA A 100 -10.28 5.92 -7.22
C ALA A 100 -9.41 6.10 -8.47
N MET A 101 -9.15 4.99 -9.19
CA MET A 101 -8.39 4.98 -10.43
C MET A 101 -9.09 5.75 -11.56
N GLY A 102 -10.41 5.58 -11.71
CA GLY A 102 -11.21 6.34 -12.67
C GLY A 102 -11.15 7.85 -12.41
N ALA A 103 -11.33 8.25 -11.14
CA ALA A 103 -11.22 9.65 -10.74
C ALA A 103 -9.82 10.22 -10.98
N ALA A 104 -8.77 9.47 -10.63
CA ALA A 104 -7.39 9.90 -10.84
C ALA A 104 -7.06 10.07 -12.33
N SER A 105 -7.51 9.16 -13.20
CA SER A 105 -7.31 9.29 -14.65
C SER A 105 -7.91 10.58 -15.20
N MET A 106 -9.16 10.88 -14.82
CA MET A 106 -9.84 12.11 -15.25
C MET A 106 -9.11 13.38 -14.76
N ILE A 107 -8.61 13.39 -13.52
CA ILE A 107 -7.89 14.55 -12.97
C ILE A 107 -6.56 14.77 -13.70
N VAL A 108 -5.81 13.70 -13.97
CA VAL A 108 -4.54 13.77 -14.72
C VAL A 108 -4.79 14.29 -16.13
N GLU A 109 -5.85 13.81 -16.80
CA GLU A 109 -6.20 14.24 -18.16
C GLU A 109 -6.60 15.71 -18.24
N LEU A 110 -7.32 16.22 -17.24
CA LEU A 110 -7.84 17.59 -17.23
C LEU A 110 -6.82 18.63 -16.75
N ASP A 111 -5.98 18.27 -15.78
CA ASP A 111 -5.16 19.24 -15.03
C ASP A 111 -3.64 19.01 -15.20
N GLY A 112 -3.24 17.95 -15.93
CA GLY A 112 -1.83 17.64 -16.24
C GLY A 112 -0.95 17.30 -15.03
N GLY A 113 -1.55 17.19 -13.84
CA GLY A 113 -0.85 16.95 -12.57
C GLY A 113 -0.67 15.48 -12.22
N CYS A 114 0.10 15.22 -11.16
CA CYS A 114 0.23 13.89 -10.56
C CYS A 114 -0.73 13.76 -9.37
N VAL A 115 -1.53 12.70 -9.36
CA VAL A 115 -2.46 12.38 -8.26
C VAL A 115 -1.98 11.14 -7.54
N LEU A 116 -1.91 11.23 -6.22
CA LEU A 116 -1.63 10.11 -5.35
C LEU A 116 -2.95 9.50 -4.86
N ILE A 117 -3.07 8.18 -4.92
CA ILE A 117 -4.17 7.43 -4.31
C ILE A 117 -3.63 6.81 -3.02
N GLU A 118 -4.17 7.23 -1.88
CA GLU A 118 -3.82 6.68 -0.58
C GLU A 118 -5.00 5.89 0.00
N THR A 119 -4.73 4.69 0.45
CA THR A 119 -5.73 3.81 1.08
C THR A 119 -5.82 4.10 2.57
N LEU A 120 -7.05 4.16 3.09
CA LEU A 120 -7.34 4.39 4.50
C LEU A 120 -7.97 3.15 5.13
N GLU A 121 -7.52 2.80 6.33
CA GLU A 121 -8.22 1.82 7.16
C GLU A 121 -9.56 2.41 7.66
N PRO A 122 -10.65 1.63 7.68
CA PRO A 122 -11.96 2.08 8.14
C PRO A 122 -12.04 2.37 9.64
#